data_AF-A0A7J5DSY9-F1
#
_entry.id   AF-A0A7J5DSY9-F1
#
_cell.length_a   1.000
_cell.length_b   1.000
_cell.length_c   1.000
_cell.angle_alpha   90.00
_cell.angle_beta   90.00
_cell.angle_gamma   90.00
#
_symmetry.space_group_name_H-M   'P 1'
#
loop_
_entity.id
_entity.type
_entity.pdbx_description
1 polymer ?
#
loop_
_entity_poly.entity_id
_entity_poly.type
_entity_poly.pdbx_seq_one_letter_code
_entity_poly.pdbx_strand_id
1 'polypeptide(L)'
;MPIARSTIAGAVTGVLLLGGAVGFAVGLPKVSEDPGASISADSLPKLPDRLDDRMVALSRITAEDAGTTNPEDIKAIDQIATAAADGDTKASSKVASIYGPSEVRAYIDVKAMAQATAQSAPAQVAVTVTAGGTGLVIPSGPFEINQNGGSHYELREVGGHRCAVAWQQPTDPTTGMPTAGDVPPGSYQTECRAERDGLSYDVYATGLSPDEAASYLDLVLERTASDD
;
A
#
# COMPACT_ATOMS: atom_id res chain seq x y z
N MET A 1 33.76 -9.80 -17.14
CA MET A 1 33.28 -8.82 -16.13
C MET A 1 31.76 -8.95 -16.06
N PRO A 2 31.19 -9.58 -15.04
CA PRO A 2 29.74 -9.54 -14.85
C PRO A 2 29.37 -8.19 -14.23
N ILE A 3 28.41 -7.50 -14.83
CA ILE A 3 27.78 -6.30 -14.28
C ILE A 3 27.02 -6.76 -13.03
N ALA A 4 27.42 -6.27 -11.85
CA ALA A 4 26.67 -6.47 -10.63
C ALA A 4 25.28 -5.86 -10.85
N ARG A 5 24.27 -6.72 -11.03
CA ARG A 5 22.88 -6.27 -11.12
C ARG A 5 22.48 -5.88 -9.70
N SER A 6 22.31 -4.58 -9.46
CA SER A 6 21.84 -4.05 -8.17
C SER A 6 20.64 -4.86 -7.67
N THR A 7 20.77 -5.38 -6.45
CA THR A 7 19.83 -6.31 -5.81
C THR A 7 18.54 -5.62 -5.36
N ILE A 8 18.44 -4.30 -5.50
CA ILE A 8 17.26 -3.49 -5.14
C ILE A 8 16.23 -3.51 -6.29
N ALA A 9 15.91 -4.69 -6.81
CA ALA A 9 14.81 -4.85 -7.75
C ALA A 9 13.44 -4.63 -7.06
N GLY A 10 13.34 -4.94 -5.77
CA GLY A 10 12.09 -4.88 -5.00
C GLY A 10 11.54 -3.46 -4.79
N ALA A 11 12.36 -2.42 -4.85
CA ALA A 11 11.90 -1.05 -4.63
C ALA A 11 11.30 -0.39 -5.88
N VAL A 12 11.66 -0.88 -7.08
CA VAL A 12 11.04 -0.43 -8.34
C VAL A 12 9.54 -0.78 -8.37
N THR A 13 9.15 -1.85 -7.65
CA THR A 13 7.75 -2.24 -7.46
C THR A 13 6.92 -1.24 -6.64
N GLY A 14 7.54 -0.44 -5.76
CA GLY A 14 6.81 0.57 -4.97
C GLY A 14 6.29 1.72 -5.80
N VAL A 15 6.95 2.04 -6.92
CA VAL A 15 6.43 3.00 -7.91
C VAL A 15 5.22 2.44 -8.66
N LEU A 16 5.14 1.11 -8.85
CA LEU A 16 3.95 0.46 -9.43
C LEU A 16 2.77 0.49 -8.45
N LEU A 17 3.00 0.42 -7.14
CA LEU A 17 1.94 0.54 -6.13
C LEU A 17 1.28 1.92 -6.13
N LEU A 18 2.02 3.00 -6.37
CA LEU A 18 1.43 4.32 -6.56
C LEU A 18 0.52 4.37 -7.80
N GLY A 19 0.85 3.60 -8.85
CA GLY A 19 -0.03 3.37 -9.99
C GLY A 19 -1.30 2.60 -9.60
N GLY A 20 -1.17 1.61 -8.73
CA GLY A 20 -2.28 0.91 -8.09
C GLY A 20 -3.20 1.87 -7.32
N ALA A 21 -2.67 2.60 -6.34
CA ALA A 21 -3.39 3.59 -5.52
C ALA A 21 -4.20 4.59 -6.37
N VAL A 22 -3.63 5.04 -7.49
CA VAL A 22 -4.33 5.92 -8.46
C VAL A 22 -5.44 5.19 -9.24
N GLY A 23 -5.27 3.91 -9.58
CA GLY A 23 -6.32 3.09 -10.20
C GLY A 23 -7.50 2.82 -9.27
N PHE A 24 -7.24 2.64 -7.97
CA PHE A 24 -8.25 2.47 -6.92
C PHE A 24 -9.05 3.75 -6.65
N ALA A 25 -8.39 4.91 -6.77
CA ALA A 25 -9.06 6.20 -6.76
C ALA A 25 -9.97 6.46 -7.99
N VAL A 26 -10.25 5.48 -8.84
CA VAL A 26 -11.32 5.59 -9.84
C VAL A 26 -12.54 4.75 -9.42
N GLY A 27 -12.39 3.85 -8.43
CA GLY A 27 -13.43 2.94 -7.94
C GLY A 27 -14.21 3.44 -6.73
N LEU A 28 -13.77 4.49 -6.02
CA LEU A 28 -14.57 5.05 -4.92
C LEU A 28 -15.82 5.72 -5.50
N PRO A 29 -17.02 5.44 -4.96
CA PRO A 29 -18.22 6.16 -5.35
C PRO A 29 -18.07 7.63 -4.97
N LYS A 30 -18.36 8.53 -5.92
CA LYS A 30 -18.49 9.97 -5.61
C LYS A 30 -19.62 10.13 -4.61
N VAL A 31 -19.31 10.63 -3.42
CA VAL A 31 -20.32 11.04 -2.45
C VAL A 31 -21.13 12.16 -3.11
N SER A 32 -22.43 11.93 -3.26
CA SER A 32 -23.38 12.95 -3.72
C SER A 32 -23.22 14.16 -2.81
N GLU A 33 -22.95 15.32 -3.41
CA GLU A 33 -22.69 16.59 -2.74
C GLU A 33 -23.71 16.85 -1.61
N ASP A 34 -23.31 16.65 -0.36
CA ASP A 34 -23.98 17.27 0.78
C ASP A 34 -23.25 18.59 1.06
N PRO A 35 -23.86 19.78 0.86
CA PRO A 35 -23.15 21.07 0.85
C PRO A 35 -22.58 21.55 2.20
N GLY A 36 -22.44 20.68 3.20
CA GLY A 36 -22.28 21.07 4.60
C GLY A 36 -20.89 20.98 5.22
N ALA A 37 -19.96 20.19 4.67
CA ALA A 37 -18.62 20.03 5.25
C ALA A 37 -17.57 19.78 4.18
N SER A 38 -17.11 20.84 3.51
CA SER A 38 -15.94 20.76 2.65
C SER A 38 -14.68 20.69 3.53
N ILE A 39 -14.12 19.51 3.72
CA ILE A 39 -12.79 19.36 4.30
C ILE A 39 -11.78 20.01 3.35
N SER A 40 -11.03 20.98 3.86
CA SER A 40 -9.97 21.66 3.12
C SER A 40 -8.70 20.81 3.03
N ALA A 41 -7.81 21.10 2.09
CA ALA A 41 -6.51 20.42 2.01
C ALA A 41 -5.67 20.61 3.28
N ASP A 42 -5.78 21.76 3.94
CA ASP A 42 -5.06 22.07 5.17
C ASP A 42 -5.58 21.30 6.40
N SER A 43 -6.77 20.70 6.30
CA SER A 43 -7.37 19.85 7.34
C SER A 43 -7.06 18.36 7.16
N LEU A 44 -6.30 17.99 6.14
CA LEU A 44 -5.83 16.60 6.01
C LEU A 44 -4.67 16.35 6.98
N PRO A 45 -4.67 15.20 7.68
CA PRO A 45 -3.55 14.83 8.52
C PRO A 45 -2.31 14.60 7.65
N LYS A 46 -1.16 15.02 8.16
CA LYS A 46 0.12 14.66 7.54
C LYS A 46 0.40 13.18 7.81
N LEU A 47 0.59 12.41 6.76
CA LEU A 47 1.00 11.01 6.88
C LEU A 47 2.44 10.94 7.42
N PRO A 48 2.73 10.10 8.42
CA PRO A 48 4.02 10.08 9.09
C PRO A 48 5.13 9.54 8.18
N ASP A 49 6.39 9.87 8.46
CA ASP A 49 7.54 9.31 7.72
C ASP A 49 7.78 7.83 8.04
N ARG A 50 7.28 7.35 9.19
CA ARG A 50 7.35 5.96 9.65
C ARG A 50 6.03 5.56 10.29
N LEU A 51 5.52 4.38 9.94
CA LEU A 51 4.40 3.79 10.69
C LEU A 51 4.95 3.12 11.95
N ASP A 52 5.96 2.27 11.77
CA ASP A 52 6.74 1.60 12.81
C ASP A 52 8.24 1.53 12.40
N ASP A 53 9.04 0.73 13.12
CA ASP A 53 10.47 0.51 12.83
C ASP A 53 10.75 -0.24 11.52
N ARG A 54 9.73 -0.87 10.92
CA ARG A 54 9.81 -1.71 9.72
C ARG A 54 9.35 -0.95 8.48
N MET A 55 8.23 -0.23 8.57
CA MET A 55 7.55 0.45 7.48
C MET A 55 7.91 1.94 7.44
N VAL A 56 8.81 2.28 6.53
CA VAL A 56 9.30 3.64 6.30
C VAL A 56 8.74 4.15 4.97
N ALA A 57 8.35 5.42 4.93
CA ALA A 57 7.86 6.04 3.71
C ALA A 57 8.92 5.95 2.61
N LEU A 58 8.56 5.50 1.40
CA LEU A 58 9.50 5.37 0.29
C LEU A 58 10.21 6.69 0.00
N SER A 59 9.54 7.83 0.17
CA SER A 59 10.11 9.17 0.00
C SER A 59 11.11 9.61 1.08
N ARG A 60 11.38 8.75 2.07
CA ARG A 60 12.21 9.03 3.26
C ARG A 60 13.18 7.92 3.64
N ILE A 61 13.20 6.81 2.89
CA ILE A 61 14.15 5.72 3.16
C ILE A 61 15.59 6.23 3.02
N THR A 62 16.48 5.72 3.88
CA THR A 62 17.92 5.94 3.76
C THR A 62 18.66 4.62 3.63
N ALA A 63 19.95 4.68 3.26
CA ALA A 63 20.79 3.50 3.19
C ALA A 63 21.02 2.87 4.58
N GLU A 64 21.08 3.69 5.63
CA GLU A 64 21.16 3.23 7.02
C GLU A 64 19.92 2.43 7.41
N ASP A 65 18.73 2.89 7.02
CA ASP A 65 17.48 2.16 7.26
C ASP A 65 17.48 0.79 6.59
N ALA A 66 18.00 0.72 5.36
CA ALA A 66 18.15 -0.53 4.61
C ALA A 66 19.34 -1.38 5.09
N GLY A 67 20.18 -0.88 6.00
CA GLY A 67 21.35 -1.58 6.51
C GLY A 67 22.45 -1.84 5.46
N THR A 68 22.51 -1.03 4.40
CA THR A 68 23.52 -1.19 3.33
C THR A 68 24.59 -0.12 3.39
N THR A 69 25.83 -0.51 3.12
CA THR A 69 26.99 0.39 2.96
C THR A 69 27.56 0.37 1.55
N ASN A 70 26.91 -0.36 0.63
CA ASN A 70 27.34 -0.47 -0.76
C ASN A 70 27.02 0.84 -1.53
N PRO A 71 28.01 1.50 -2.15
CA PRO A 71 27.79 2.76 -2.89
C PRO A 71 26.75 2.69 -4.02
N GLU A 72 26.62 1.55 -4.70
CA GLU A 72 25.62 1.40 -5.76
C GLU A 72 24.20 1.34 -5.20
N ASP A 73 24.04 0.65 -4.08
CA ASP A 73 22.76 0.51 -3.39
C ASP A 73 22.34 1.83 -2.72
N ILE A 74 23.28 2.57 -2.14
CA ILE A 74 23.05 3.93 -1.61
C ILE A 74 22.48 4.83 -2.70
N LYS A 75 23.13 4.87 -3.87
CA LYS A 75 22.67 5.70 -5.00
C LYS A 75 21.29 5.28 -5.50
N ALA A 76 21.00 3.97 -5.55
CA ALA A 76 19.70 3.47 -5.95
C ALA A 76 18.61 3.89 -4.95
N ILE A 77 18.87 3.76 -3.64
CA ILE A 77 17.96 4.19 -2.57
C ILE A 77 17.65 5.68 -2.68
N ASP A 78 18.66 6.53 -2.89
CA ASP A 78 18.46 7.98 -3.08
C ASP A 78 17.57 8.30 -4.28
N GLN A 79 17.77 7.58 -5.40
CA GLN A 79 16.95 7.73 -6.60
C GLN A 79 15.50 7.29 -6.37
N ILE A 80 15.30 6.18 -5.65
CA ILE A 80 13.97 5.68 -5.27
C ILE A 80 13.28 6.71 -4.38
N ALA A 81 13.95 7.21 -3.34
CA ALA A 81 13.37 8.17 -2.41
C ALA A 81 12.96 9.47 -3.10
N THR A 82 13.81 9.97 -4.00
CA THR A 82 13.49 11.15 -4.81
C THR A 82 12.29 10.91 -5.73
N ALA A 83 12.27 9.78 -6.45
CA ALA A 83 11.16 9.43 -7.34
C ALA A 83 9.85 9.19 -6.58
N ALA A 84 9.92 8.63 -5.38
CA ALA A 84 8.77 8.41 -4.52
C ALA A 84 8.18 9.73 -3.99
N ALA A 85 8.99 10.73 -3.66
CA ALA A 85 8.48 12.05 -3.25
C ALA A 85 7.65 12.72 -4.37
N ASP A 86 8.13 12.64 -5.61
CA ASP A 86 7.36 13.07 -6.79
C ASP A 86 6.13 12.21 -7.02
N GLY A 87 6.24 10.91 -6.75
CA GLY A 87 5.19 9.91 -6.89
C GLY A 87 4.03 10.16 -5.93
N ASP A 88 4.31 10.33 -4.64
CA ASP A 88 3.37 10.68 -3.57
C ASP A 88 2.59 11.96 -3.98
N THR A 89 3.30 13.02 -4.38
CA THR A 89 2.70 14.29 -4.81
C THR A 89 1.76 14.12 -6.02
N LYS A 90 2.20 13.37 -7.05
CA LYS A 90 1.41 13.12 -8.25
C LYS A 90 0.20 12.23 -7.94
N ALA A 91 0.35 11.24 -7.07
CA ALA A 91 -0.74 10.39 -6.64
C ALA A 91 -1.79 11.21 -5.87
N SER A 92 -1.38 11.96 -4.84
CA SER A 92 -2.27 12.88 -4.10
C SER A 92 -3.02 13.82 -5.04
N SER A 93 -2.34 14.45 -6.01
CA SER A 93 -2.98 15.33 -6.98
C SER A 93 -4.01 14.62 -7.87
N LYS A 94 -3.72 13.40 -8.32
CA LYS A 94 -4.66 12.62 -9.14
C LYS A 94 -5.88 12.20 -8.34
N VAL A 95 -5.69 11.65 -7.14
CA VAL A 95 -6.80 11.30 -6.25
C VAL A 95 -7.62 12.56 -5.95
N ALA A 96 -6.95 13.68 -5.69
CA ALA A 96 -7.61 14.92 -5.37
C ALA A 96 -8.46 15.50 -6.51
N SER A 97 -8.07 15.24 -7.76
CA SER A 97 -8.86 15.63 -8.94
C SER A 97 -10.20 14.89 -9.05
N ILE A 98 -10.36 13.76 -8.36
CA ILE A 98 -11.54 12.90 -8.43
C ILE A 98 -12.42 13.06 -7.19
N TYR A 99 -11.81 13.14 -6.00
CA TYR A 99 -12.52 13.12 -4.70
C TYR A 99 -12.36 14.39 -3.85
N GLY A 100 -11.69 15.42 -4.35
CA GLY A 100 -11.35 16.59 -3.54
C GLY A 100 -10.12 16.32 -2.68
N PRO A 101 -9.78 17.19 -1.71
CA PRO A 101 -8.49 17.13 -1.02
C PRO A 101 -8.11 15.72 -0.54
N SER A 102 -6.90 15.28 -0.92
CA SER A 102 -6.41 13.93 -0.68
C SER A 102 -4.92 13.91 -0.37
N GLU A 103 -4.49 13.00 0.49
CA GLU A 103 -3.09 12.75 0.83
C GLU A 103 -2.78 11.27 0.58
N VAL A 104 -1.72 10.99 -0.20
CA VAL A 104 -1.28 9.64 -0.54
C VAL A 104 0.18 9.48 -0.16
N ARG A 105 0.51 8.35 0.48
CA ARG A 105 1.90 8.02 0.82
C ARG A 105 2.17 6.54 0.77
N ALA A 106 3.28 6.16 0.14
CA ALA A 106 3.72 4.76 0.09
C ALA A 106 4.83 4.47 1.12
N TYR A 107 4.78 3.29 1.72
CA TYR A 107 5.67 2.75 2.74
C TYR A 107 6.21 1.39 2.30
N ILE A 108 7.42 1.07 2.75
CA ILE A 108 8.10 -0.19 2.44
C ILE A 108 8.74 -0.77 3.69
N ASP A 109 8.77 -2.10 3.77
CA ASP A 109 9.57 -2.86 4.73
C ASP A 109 11.05 -2.65 4.43
N VAL A 110 11.61 -1.63 5.07
CA VAL A 110 12.95 -1.14 4.77
C VAL A 110 14.03 -2.16 5.17
N LYS A 111 13.75 -2.98 6.20
CA LYS A 111 14.66 -4.04 6.67
C LYS A 111 14.72 -5.20 5.69
N ALA A 112 13.63 -5.48 4.98
CA ALA A 112 13.59 -6.48 3.92
C ALA A 112 14.16 -6.00 2.59
N MET A 113 14.39 -4.69 2.39
CA MET A 113 14.87 -4.14 1.11
C MET A 113 16.24 -4.68 0.70
N ALA A 114 17.21 -4.75 1.62
CA ALA A 114 18.54 -5.28 1.31
C ALA A 114 18.57 -6.80 1.11
N GLN A 115 17.53 -7.50 1.57
CA GLN A 115 17.37 -8.95 1.46
C GLN A 115 16.44 -9.35 0.31
N ALA A 116 15.90 -8.36 -0.42
CA ALA A 116 14.96 -8.60 -1.51
C ALA A 116 15.62 -9.43 -2.61
N THR A 117 14.87 -10.36 -3.17
CA THR A 117 15.30 -11.18 -4.30
C THR A 117 14.24 -11.12 -5.41
N ALA A 118 14.55 -11.69 -6.58
CA ALA A 118 13.56 -11.82 -7.64
C ALA A 118 12.32 -12.65 -7.22
N GLN A 119 12.45 -13.48 -6.16
CA GLN A 119 11.38 -14.31 -5.62
C GLN A 119 10.76 -13.76 -4.33
N SER A 120 11.31 -12.69 -3.74
CA SER A 120 10.83 -12.13 -2.48
C SER A 120 10.91 -10.60 -2.51
N ALA A 121 9.78 -9.96 -2.79
CA ALA A 121 9.65 -8.52 -2.70
C ALA A 121 9.41 -8.10 -1.24
N PRO A 122 9.94 -6.94 -0.78
CA PRO A 122 9.59 -6.38 0.50
C PRO A 122 8.08 -6.11 0.59
N ALA A 123 7.53 -6.28 1.78
CA ALA A 123 6.18 -5.87 2.08
C ALA A 123 6.04 -4.35 1.91
N GLN A 124 4.89 -3.91 1.40
CA GLN A 124 4.65 -2.52 1.06
C GLN A 124 3.22 -2.13 1.39
N VAL A 125 3.03 -0.88 1.79
CA VAL A 125 1.76 -0.29 2.20
C VAL A 125 1.59 1.06 1.51
N ALA A 126 0.50 1.28 0.80
CA ALA A 126 0.09 2.60 0.31
C ALA A 126 -1.11 3.08 1.11
N VAL A 127 -0.98 4.28 1.68
CA VAL A 127 -2.02 4.92 2.48
C VAL A 127 -2.63 6.03 1.65
N THR A 128 -3.95 6.06 1.56
CA THR A 128 -4.71 7.14 0.92
C THR A 128 -5.71 7.70 1.93
N VAL A 129 -5.66 9.01 2.14
CA VAL A 129 -6.61 9.75 2.98
C VAL A 129 -7.40 10.70 2.09
N THR A 130 -8.73 10.65 2.19
CA THR A 130 -9.64 11.48 1.39
C THR A 130 -10.72 12.07 2.27
N ALA A 131 -11.27 13.22 1.87
CA ALA A 131 -12.48 13.77 2.46
C ALA A 131 -13.71 12.91 2.11
N GLY A 132 -14.56 12.61 3.10
CA GLY A 132 -15.80 11.86 2.92
C GLY A 132 -15.84 10.53 3.67
N GLY A 133 -17.04 9.94 3.77
CA GLY A 133 -17.27 8.68 4.47
C GLY A 133 -16.85 7.44 3.68
N THR A 134 -16.80 6.29 4.36
CA THR A 134 -16.43 5.00 3.75
C THR A 134 -17.38 4.60 2.61
N GLY A 135 -16.97 4.84 1.36
CA GLY A 135 -17.60 4.23 0.19
C GLY A 135 -17.41 2.70 0.17
N LEU A 136 -18.10 2.00 -0.75
CA LEU A 136 -17.87 0.57 -0.98
C LEU A 136 -16.39 0.29 -1.32
N VAL A 137 -15.84 -0.79 -0.76
CA VAL A 137 -14.49 -1.29 -1.10
C VAL A 137 -14.64 -2.22 -2.29
N ILE A 138 -14.24 -1.78 -3.49
CA ILE A 138 -14.22 -2.61 -4.70
C ILE A 138 -12.89 -2.36 -5.43
N PRO A 139 -11.82 -3.08 -5.07
CA PRO A 139 -10.48 -2.85 -5.61
C PRO A 139 -10.40 -2.98 -7.14
N SER A 140 -11.30 -3.70 -7.81
CA SER A 140 -11.10 -4.00 -9.24
C SER A 140 -12.39 -4.32 -10.00
N GLY A 141 -13.42 -3.50 -9.89
CA GLY A 141 -14.68 -3.75 -10.61
C GLY A 141 -15.27 -5.14 -10.33
N PRO A 142 -16.30 -5.57 -11.08
CA PRO A 142 -17.07 -6.77 -10.73
C PRO A 142 -16.50 -8.04 -11.40
N PHE A 143 -15.44 -8.69 -10.87
CA PHE A 143 -14.97 -9.95 -11.49
C PHE A 143 -14.49 -11.06 -10.52
N GLU A 144 -15.21 -12.18 -10.64
CA GLU A 144 -14.95 -13.60 -10.35
C GLU A 144 -14.10 -14.01 -9.14
N ILE A 145 -14.81 -14.51 -8.12
CA ILE A 145 -14.33 -15.04 -6.83
C ILE A 145 -13.45 -16.31 -6.97
N ASN A 146 -13.35 -16.93 -8.15
CA ASN A 146 -12.52 -18.12 -8.37
C ASN A 146 -12.09 -18.21 -9.84
N GLN A 147 -10.88 -17.77 -10.17
CA GLN A 147 -10.29 -18.05 -11.49
C GLN A 147 -9.57 -19.40 -11.48
N ASN A 148 -9.66 -20.14 -12.58
CA ASN A 148 -8.83 -21.31 -12.83
C ASN A 148 -7.36 -20.90 -12.72
N GLY A 149 -6.67 -21.33 -11.67
CA GLY A 149 -5.28 -20.93 -11.40
C GLY A 149 -4.94 -20.66 -9.93
N GLY A 150 -5.93 -20.70 -9.02
CA GLY A 150 -5.66 -20.53 -7.58
C GLY A 150 -5.65 -19.07 -7.12
N SER A 151 -6.18 -18.14 -7.92
CA SER A 151 -6.43 -16.75 -7.51
C SER A 151 -7.78 -16.66 -6.82
N HIS A 152 -7.80 -16.01 -5.66
CA HIS A 152 -8.98 -15.86 -4.81
C HIS A 152 -9.22 -14.40 -4.47
N TYR A 153 -10.47 -14.06 -4.22
CA TYR A 153 -10.89 -12.72 -3.82
C TYR A 153 -12.07 -12.78 -2.84
N GLU A 154 -11.98 -12.02 -1.76
CA GLU A 154 -13.02 -11.97 -0.73
C GLU A 154 -13.17 -10.54 -0.15
N LEU A 155 -14.41 -10.13 0.09
CA LEU A 155 -14.73 -9.00 0.97
C LEU A 155 -15.04 -9.55 2.36
N ARG A 156 -14.27 -9.14 3.37
CA ARG A 156 -14.44 -9.63 4.75
C ARG A 156 -14.04 -8.60 5.78
N GLU A 157 -14.45 -8.83 7.01
CA GLU A 157 -14.00 -8.04 8.16
C GLU A 157 -12.67 -8.61 8.66
N VAL A 158 -11.66 -7.75 8.81
CA VAL A 158 -10.33 -8.11 9.34
C VAL A 158 -9.92 -7.03 10.33
N GLY A 159 -9.60 -7.41 11.58
CA GLY A 159 -9.28 -6.44 12.63
C GLY A 159 -10.39 -5.43 12.93
N GLY A 160 -11.66 -5.75 12.65
CA GLY A 160 -12.79 -4.82 12.77
C GLY A 160 -12.95 -3.85 11.58
N HIS A 161 -12.10 -3.95 10.56
CA HIS A 161 -12.16 -3.12 9.36
C HIS A 161 -12.74 -3.88 8.18
N ARG A 162 -13.40 -3.15 7.28
CA ARG A 162 -13.87 -3.71 6.01
C ARG A 162 -12.68 -3.81 5.07
N CYS A 163 -12.35 -5.04 4.68
CA CYS A 163 -11.22 -5.28 3.81
C CYS A 163 -11.61 -6.08 2.56
N ALA A 164 -10.96 -5.77 1.45
CA ALA A 164 -10.92 -6.59 0.27
C ALA A 164 -9.58 -7.33 0.22
N VAL A 165 -9.65 -8.66 0.17
CA VAL A 165 -8.48 -9.53 0.24
C VAL A 165 -8.41 -10.35 -1.03
N ALA A 166 -7.37 -10.14 -1.81
CA ALA A 166 -7.00 -11.00 -2.93
C ALA A 166 -5.77 -11.83 -2.56
N TRP A 167 -5.74 -13.10 -2.95
CA TRP A 167 -4.54 -13.92 -2.75
C TRP A 167 -4.35 -14.97 -3.82
N GLN A 168 -3.08 -15.34 -4.00
CA GLN A 168 -2.70 -16.46 -4.84
C GLN A 168 -2.36 -17.67 -3.98
N GLN A 169 -3.12 -18.74 -4.12
CA GLN A 169 -2.78 -20.01 -3.52
C GLN A 169 -1.50 -20.56 -4.18
N PRO A 170 -0.49 -20.99 -3.38
CA PRO A 170 0.70 -21.59 -3.94
C PRO A 170 0.32 -22.80 -4.80
N THR A 171 0.97 -22.97 -5.95
CA THR A 171 0.74 -24.12 -6.84
C THR A 171 1.93 -25.06 -6.80
N ASP A 172 1.67 -26.36 -6.82
CA ASP A 172 2.71 -27.36 -6.96
C ASP A 172 3.37 -27.21 -8.34
N PRO A 173 4.70 -27.03 -8.43
CA PRO A 173 5.37 -26.72 -9.69
C PRO A 173 5.38 -27.90 -10.68
N THR A 174 5.07 -29.10 -10.22
CA THR A 174 5.05 -30.35 -11.00
C THR A 174 3.67 -30.62 -11.59
N THR A 175 2.62 -30.29 -10.85
CA THR A 175 1.22 -30.57 -11.23
C THR A 175 0.45 -29.33 -11.68
N GLY A 176 0.94 -28.12 -11.36
CA GLY A 176 0.25 -26.85 -11.59
C GLY A 176 -1.00 -26.66 -10.72
N MET A 177 -1.27 -27.57 -9.79
CA MET A 177 -2.46 -27.55 -8.94
C MET A 177 -2.19 -26.78 -7.65
N PRO A 178 -3.19 -26.06 -7.08
CA PRO A 178 -3.06 -25.41 -5.77
C PRO A 178 -2.64 -26.42 -4.68
N THR A 179 -1.65 -26.05 -3.86
CA THR A 179 -1.24 -26.84 -2.70
C THR A 179 -2.15 -26.55 -1.51
N ALA A 180 -2.40 -27.58 -0.70
CA ALA A 180 -3.04 -27.41 0.60
C ALA A 180 -2.01 -26.86 1.61
N GLY A 181 -2.37 -25.82 2.35
CA GLY A 181 -1.51 -25.21 3.36
C GLY A 181 -1.80 -23.73 3.58
N ASP A 182 -1.07 -23.14 4.52
CA ASP A 182 -1.15 -21.70 4.80
C ASP A 182 -0.64 -20.89 3.61
N VAL A 183 -1.39 -19.85 3.24
CA VAL A 183 -0.98 -18.92 2.20
C VAL A 183 0.05 -17.96 2.80
N PRO A 184 1.25 -17.84 2.20
CA PRO A 184 2.28 -16.96 2.73
C PRO A 184 1.90 -15.47 2.57
N PRO A 185 2.39 -14.57 3.45
CA PRO A 185 2.14 -13.12 3.35
C PRO A 185 2.44 -12.53 1.97
N GLY A 186 3.49 -13.03 1.30
CA GLY A 186 3.89 -12.65 -0.06
C GLY A 186 2.82 -12.85 -1.15
N SER A 187 1.83 -13.70 -0.89
CA SER A 187 0.76 -14.02 -1.85
C SER A 187 -0.48 -13.14 -1.71
N TYR A 188 -0.55 -12.29 -0.69
CA TYR A 188 -1.72 -11.45 -0.42
C TYR A 188 -1.59 -10.04 -1.00
N GLN A 189 -2.73 -9.52 -1.43
CA GLN A 189 -3.00 -8.11 -1.65
C GLN A 189 -4.24 -7.77 -0.83
N THR A 190 -4.13 -6.82 0.09
CA THR A 190 -5.22 -6.47 1.02
C THR A 190 -5.47 -4.99 0.98
N GLU A 191 -6.72 -4.58 0.79
CA GLU A 191 -7.18 -3.21 0.94
C GLU A 191 -8.08 -3.16 2.17
N CYS A 192 -7.75 -2.34 3.16
CA CYS A 192 -8.58 -2.13 4.35
C CYS A 192 -8.96 -0.66 4.47
N ARG A 193 -10.20 -0.39 4.90
CA ARG A 193 -10.71 0.98 5.03
C ARG A 193 -11.32 1.25 6.39
N ALA A 194 -11.07 2.46 6.90
CA ALA A 194 -11.69 3.03 8.07
C ALA A 194 -12.16 4.47 7.81
N GLU A 195 -13.04 4.97 8.68
CA GLU A 195 -13.47 6.36 8.69
C GLU A 195 -13.27 6.95 10.08
N ARG A 196 -12.79 8.19 10.11
CA ARG A 196 -12.66 8.97 11.33
C ARG A 196 -12.72 10.45 11.00
N ASP A 197 -13.47 11.22 11.79
CA ASP A 197 -13.57 12.69 11.67
C ASP A 197 -13.96 13.20 10.27
N GLY A 198 -14.80 12.43 9.55
CA GLY A 198 -15.22 12.75 8.18
C GLY A 198 -14.15 12.50 7.11
N LEU A 199 -13.05 11.83 7.48
CA LEU A 199 -12.01 11.36 6.58
C LEU A 199 -12.14 9.85 6.36
N SER A 200 -11.91 9.41 5.13
CA SER A 200 -11.73 8.01 4.79
C SER A 200 -10.24 7.70 4.71
N TYR A 201 -9.83 6.67 5.43
CA TYR A 201 -8.47 6.13 5.45
C TYR A 201 -8.47 4.79 4.75
N ASP A 202 -7.67 4.68 3.70
CA ASP A 202 -7.53 3.47 2.90
C ASP A 202 -6.08 2.99 2.95
N VAL A 203 -5.90 1.71 3.26
CA VAL A 203 -4.59 1.04 3.31
C VAL A 203 -4.60 -0.09 2.32
N TYR A 204 -3.83 0.07 1.24
CA TYR A 204 -3.51 -0.98 0.29
C TYR A 204 -2.16 -1.61 0.63
N ALA A 205 -2.13 -2.90 0.87
CA ALA A 205 -0.97 -3.65 1.34
C ALA A 205 -0.64 -4.82 0.41
N THR A 206 0.64 -5.06 0.20
CA THR A 206 1.17 -6.25 -0.48
C THR A 206 2.30 -6.87 0.33
N GLY A 207 2.44 -8.19 0.27
CA GLY A 207 3.47 -8.91 1.04
C GLY A 207 3.22 -8.98 2.55
N LEU A 208 2.01 -8.65 2.98
CA LEU A 208 1.53 -8.72 4.36
C LEU A 208 0.34 -9.65 4.44
N SER A 209 0.19 -10.32 5.58
CA SER A 209 -1.08 -10.98 5.88
C SER A 209 -2.22 -9.95 6.02
N PRO A 210 -3.48 -10.34 5.83
CA PRO A 210 -4.61 -9.42 5.99
C PRO A 210 -4.68 -8.80 7.39
N ASP A 211 -4.34 -9.56 8.43
CA ASP A 211 -4.32 -9.06 9.82
C ASP A 211 -3.22 -8.00 10.03
N GLU A 212 -2.04 -8.18 9.44
CA GLU A 212 -0.98 -7.16 9.44
C GLU A 212 -1.43 -5.90 8.68
N ALA A 213 -2.08 -6.06 7.53
CA ALA A 213 -2.59 -4.93 6.76
C ALA A 213 -3.63 -4.11 7.54
N ALA A 214 -4.57 -4.78 8.22
CA ALA A 214 -5.53 -4.15 9.11
C ALA A 214 -4.85 -3.45 10.30
N SER A 215 -3.82 -4.07 10.88
CA SER A 215 -3.02 -3.46 11.96
C SER A 215 -2.29 -2.18 11.49
N TYR A 216 -1.85 -2.12 10.23
CA TYR A 216 -1.27 -0.89 9.68
C TYR A 216 -2.31 0.20 9.46
N LEU A 217 -3.56 -0.14 9.15
CA LEU A 217 -4.65 0.84 9.14
C LEU A 217 -4.91 1.42 10.53
N ASP A 218 -4.94 0.59 11.58
CA ASP A 218 -5.02 1.07 12.96
C ASP A 218 -3.86 2.01 13.30
N LEU A 219 -2.64 1.62 12.93
CA LEU A 219 -1.45 2.44 13.17
C LEU A 219 -1.49 3.76 12.41
N VAL A 220 -1.98 3.78 11.16
CA VAL A 220 -2.21 5.02 10.41
C VAL A 220 -3.20 5.91 11.14
N LEU A 221 -4.32 5.35 11.61
CA LEU A 221 -5.30 6.09 12.39
C LEU A 221 -4.64 6.66 13.65
N GLU A 222 -3.97 5.85 14.46
CA GLU A 222 -3.28 6.30 15.69
C GLU A 222 -2.28 7.42 15.41
N ARG A 223 -1.43 7.28 14.39
CA ARG A 223 -0.38 8.26 14.04
C ARG A 223 -0.91 9.56 13.43
N THR A 224 -2.16 9.56 12.98
CA THR A 224 -2.82 10.73 12.39
C THR A 224 -3.90 11.31 13.31
N ALA A 225 -4.12 10.71 14.48
CA ALA A 225 -4.90 11.35 15.52
C ALA A 225 -4.16 12.62 15.95
N SER A 226 -4.87 13.75 15.96
CA SER A 226 -4.29 14.98 16.50
C SER A 226 -4.14 14.80 18.01
N ASP A 227 -2.93 15.02 18.55
CA ASP A 227 -2.72 15.17 19.99
C ASP A 227 -3.48 16.44 20.43
N ASP A 228 -4.70 16.29 20.95
CA ASP A 228 -5.38 17.32 21.74
C ASP A 228 -4.72 17.48 23.12
#